data_AF-A0A2W6Z4Y0-F1
#
_entry.id   AF-A0A2W6Z4Y0-F1
#
_cell.length_a   1.000
_cell.length_b   1.000
_cell.length_c   1.000
_cell.angle_alpha   90.00
_cell.angle_beta   90.00
_cell.angle_gamma   90.00
#
_symmetry.space_group_name_H-M   'P 1'
#
loop_
_entity.id
_entity.type
_entity.pdbx_description
1 polymer ?
#
loop_
_entity_poly.entity_id
_entity_poly.type
_entity_poly.pdbx_seq_one_letter_code
_entity_poly.pdbx_strand_id
1 'polypeptide(L)'
;MLHREPGNEDAVVFHGQQCLEKYFKAALIAHGEPVLKIHDLRELSRQLGILMPDWEADPSDLTRITQGGVMFRYPGMEASDDDAARAVGITQEVRQRLSGWLRTLPEVS
;
A
#
# COMPACT_ATOMS: atom_id res chain seq x y z
N MET A 1 8.29 15.30 26.81
CA MET A 1 8.19 14.85 25.40
C MET A 1 6.72 14.51 25.18
N LEU A 2 5.95 15.42 24.58
CA LEU A 2 4.51 15.22 24.38
C LEU A 2 4.33 14.14 23.30
N HIS A 3 3.95 12.94 23.70
CA HIS A 3 3.33 11.98 22.79
C HIS A 3 1.92 12.53 22.52
N ARG A 4 1.68 13.01 21.30
CA ARG A 4 0.36 13.40 20.84
C ARG A 4 -0.21 12.22 20.07
N GLU A 5 -1.48 11.88 20.35
CA GLU A 5 -2.22 10.89 19.57
C GLU A 5 -2.29 11.36 18.10
N PRO A 6 -1.94 10.52 17.12
CA PRO A 6 -2.04 10.87 15.70
C PRO A 6 -3.46 11.31 15.35
N GLY A 7 -3.58 12.22 14.37
CA GLY A 7 -4.89 12.58 13.81
C GLY A 7 -5.57 11.36 13.21
N ASN A 8 -6.90 11.40 13.06
CA ASN A 8 -7.64 10.29 12.46
C ASN A 8 -7.16 10.03 11.02
N GLU A 9 -6.75 11.10 10.32
CA GLU A 9 -6.24 11.12 8.97
C GLU A 9 -4.87 10.41 8.87
N ASP A 10 -3.98 10.64 9.84
CA ASP A 10 -2.67 9.98 9.92
C ASP A 10 -2.85 8.46 10.08
N ALA A 11 -3.79 8.05 10.93
CA ALA A 11 -4.13 6.64 11.12
C ALA A 11 -4.71 6.02 9.83
N VAL A 12 -5.55 6.75 9.11
CA VAL A 12 -6.10 6.31 7.81
C VAL A 12 -4.98 6.10 6.80
N VAL A 13 -4.07 7.07 6.62
CA VAL A 13 -2.97 6.93 5.65
C VAL A 13 -2.02 5.79 6.06
N PHE A 14 -1.71 5.66 7.34
CA PHE A 14 -0.87 4.58 7.86
C PHE A 14 -1.50 3.20 7.59
N HIS A 15 -2.78 3.01 7.92
CA HIS A 15 -3.47 1.76 7.67
C HIS A 15 -3.66 1.48 6.17
N GLY A 16 -3.87 2.52 5.36
CA GLY A 16 -3.87 2.43 3.89
C GLY A 16 -2.54 1.91 3.36
N GLN A 17 -1.41 2.50 3.76
CA GLN A 17 -0.07 2.04 3.39
C GLN A 17 0.13 0.55 3.77
N GLN A 18 -0.24 0.19 5.00
CA GLN A 18 -0.10 -1.18 5.50
C GLN A 18 -1.02 -2.19 4.80
N CYS A 19 -2.16 -1.74 4.30
CA CYS A 19 -3.08 -2.56 3.52
C CYS A 19 -2.50 -2.84 2.12
N LEU A 20 -2.05 -1.78 1.44
CA LEU A 20 -1.40 -1.87 0.12
C LEU A 20 -0.17 -2.77 0.16
N GLU A 21 0.70 -2.57 1.15
CA GLU A 21 1.91 -3.38 1.32
C GLU A 21 1.59 -4.87 1.44
N LYS A 22 0.57 -5.23 2.22
CA LYS A 22 0.16 -6.64 2.39
C LYS A 22 -0.39 -7.22 1.10
N TYR A 23 -1.21 -6.48 0.35
CA TYR A 23 -1.74 -6.96 -0.91
C TYR A 23 -0.65 -7.20 -1.95
N PHE A 24 0.31 -6.27 -2.10
CA PHE A 24 1.42 -6.44 -3.04
C PHE A 24 2.28 -7.63 -2.65
N LYS A 25 2.65 -7.75 -1.37
CA LYS A 25 3.43 -8.88 -0.88
C LYS A 25 2.70 -10.21 -1.03
N ALA A 26 1.40 -10.25 -0.75
CA ALA A 26 0.59 -11.45 -0.96
C ALA A 26 0.58 -11.88 -2.42
N ALA A 27 0.47 -10.93 -3.36
CA ALA A 27 0.49 -11.24 -4.78
C ALA A 27 1.86 -11.77 -5.25
N LEU A 28 2.96 -11.18 -4.79
CA LEU A 28 4.31 -11.67 -5.05
C LEU A 28 4.51 -13.10 -4.50
N ILE A 29 4.11 -13.34 -3.24
CA ILE A 29 4.20 -14.66 -2.60
C ILE A 29 3.38 -15.71 -3.35
N ALA A 30 2.17 -15.36 -3.80
CA ALA A 30 1.31 -16.27 -4.53
C ALA A 30 1.90 -16.72 -5.88
N HIS A 31 2.82 -15.93 -6.43
CA HIS A 31 3.61 -16.27 -7.62
C HIS A 31 4.95 -16.97 -7.31
N GLY A 32 5.25 -17.22 -6.03
CA GLY A 32 6.52 -17.83 -5.62
C GLY A 32 7.71 -16.87 -5.62
N GLU A 33 7.48 -15.56 -5.75
CA GLU A 33 8.56 -14.57 -5.70
C GLU A 33 9.00 -14.29 -4.25
N PRO A 34 10.32 -14.15 -4.00
CA PRO A 34 10.82 -13.76 -2.69
C PRO A 34 10.44 -12.32 -2.37
N VAL A 35 9.76 -12.10 -1.24
CA VAL A 35 9.41 -10.75 -0.80
C VAL A 35 10.58 -10.10 -0.08
N LEU A 36 11.08 -9.01 -0.66
CA LEU A 36 12.08 -8.15 -0.02
C LEU A 36 11.49 -7.48 1.23
N LYS A 37 12.34 -7.28 2.25
CA LYS A 37 12.00 -6.51 3.47
C LYS A 37 12.02 -5.00 3.19
N ILE A 38 11.18 -4.57 2.26
CA ILE A 38 10.97 -3.17 1.88
C ILE A 38 9.53 -2.76 2.18
N HIS A 39 9.34 -1.48 2.48
CA HIS A 39 8.03 -0.84 2.69
C HIS A 39 7.64 0.10 1.55
N ASP A 40 8.52 0.23 0.54
CA ASP A 40 8.30 1.07 -0.62
C ASP A 40 7.23 0.45 -1.53
N LEU A 41 6.05 1.08 -1.54
CA LEU A 41 4.92 0.59 -2.32
C LEU A 41 5.16 0.68 -3.83
N ARG A 42 5.93 1.67 -4.28
CA ARG A 42 6.25 1.83 -5.71
C ARG A 42 7.13 0.69 -6.18
N GLU A 43 8.14 0.31 -5.40
CA GLU A 43 9.01 -0.81 -5.76
C GLU A 43 8.26 -2.15 -5.72
N LEU A 44 7.40 -2.37 -4.73
CA LEU A 44 6.53 -3.55 -4.69
C LEU A 44 5.57 -3.62 -5.89
N SER A 45 4.96 -2.49 -6.25
CA SER A 45 4.09 -2.39 -7.44
C SER A 45 4.84 -2.65 -8.74
N ARG A 46 6.08 -2.16 -8.86
CA ARG A 46 6.95 -2.42 -10.03
C ARG A 46 7.25 -3.90 -10.20
N GLN A 47 7.53 -4.62 -9.10
CA GLN A 47 7.74 -6.08 -9.14
C GLN A 47 6.47 -6.80 -9.57
N LEU A 48 5.32 -6.35 -9.08
CA LEU A 48 4.03 -6.93 -9.46
C LEU A 48 3.74 -6.75 -10.96
N GLY A 49 4.08 -5.59 -11.55
CA GLY A 49 3.93 -5.34 -12.98
C GLY A 49 4.79 -6.24 -13.89
N ILE A 50 5.84 -6.88 -13.36
CA ILE A 50 6.60 -7.91 -14.10
C ILE A 50 5.80 -9.21 -14.19
N LEU A 51 5.01 -9.54 -13.16
CA LEU A 51 4.24 -10.78 -13.07
C LEU A 51 2.84 -10.65 -13.67
N MET A 52 2.25 -9.46 -13.57
CA MET A 52 0.91 -9.13 -14.01
C MET A 52 0.99 -8.00 -15.06
N PRO A 53 1.03 -8.32 -16.37
CA PRO A 53 1.16 -7.29 -17.42
C PRO A 53 0.05 -6.22 -17.40
N ASP A 54 -1.15 -6.57 -16.95
CA ASP A 54 -2.28 -5.63 -16.81
C ASP A 54 -2.31 -4.89 -15.46
N TRP A 55 -1.25 -5.03 -14.65
CA TRP A 55 -1.11 -4.32 -13.39
C TRP A 55 -0.52 -2.92 -13.61
N GLU A 56 -1.26 -1.92 -13.15
CA GLU A 56 -0.83 -0.53 -13.19
C GLU A 56 -1.33 0.16 -11.92
N ALA A 57 -0.47 0.91 -11.27
CA ALA A 57 -0.82 1.79 -10.16
C ALA A 57 0.06 3.04 -10.26
N ASP A 58 -0.50 4.22 -9.99
CA ASP A 58 0.21 5.49 -10.14
C ASP A 58 1.43 5.53 -9.18
N PRO A 59 2.67 5.61 -9.71
CA PRO A 59 3.88 5.63 -8.89
C PRO A 59 3.96 6.84 -7.95
N SER A 60 3.35 7.97 -8.32
CA SER A 60 3.36 9.19 -7.52
C SER A 60 2.49 9.04 -6.28
N ASP A 61 1.32 8.44 -6.44
CA ASP A 61 0.39 8.11 -5.37
C ASP A 61 1.00 7.09 -4.40
N LEU A 62 1.62 6.03 -4.92
CA LEU A 62 2.30 5.02 -4.10
C LEU A 62 3.47 5.62 -3.30
N THR A 63 4.21 6.55 -3.90
CA THR A 63 5.29 7.27 -3.23
C THR A 63 4.74 8.14 -2.11
N ARG A 64 3.66 8.89 -2.37
CA ARG A 64 3.01 9.77 -1.39
C ARG A 64 2.47 8.98 -0.20
N ILE A 65 1.82 7.84 -0.43
CA ILE A 65 1.30 6.97 0.64
C ILE A 65 2.45 6.30 1.42
N THR A 66 3.51 5.85 0.74
CA THR A 66 4.71 5.31 1.38
C THR A 66 5.31 6.33 2.35
N GLN A 67 5.44 7.57 1.91
CA GLN A 67 5.91 8.68 2.73
C GLN A 67 4.96 8.99 3.88
N GLY A 68 3.65 9.04 3.63
CA GLY A 68 2.65 9.31 4.66
C GLY A 68 2.62 8.26 5.77
N GLY A 69 2.76 6.97 5.44
CA GLY A 69 2.80 5.89 6.42
C GLY A 69 3.99 5.95 7.40
N VAL A 70 5.05 6.69 7.06
CA VAL A 70 6.27 6.85 7.88
C VAL A 70 6.40 8.25 8.47
N MET A 71 6.09 9.31 7.70
CA MET A 71 6.40 10.70 8.03
C MET A 71 5.39 11.39 8.94
N PHE A 72 4.12 10.98 8.96
CA PHE A 72 3.10 11.61 9.81
C PHE A 72 3.24 11.28 11.31
N ARG A 73 4.33 10.61 11.69
CA ARG A 73 4.74 10.36 13.07
C ARG A 73 5.66 11.44 13.64
N TYR A 74 6.09 12.41 12.82
CA TYR A 74 6.96 13.50 13.25
C TYR A 74 6.16 14.81 13.41
N PRO A 75 6.36 15.57 14.51
CA PRO A 75 5.68 16.84 14.71
C PRO A 75 5.90 17.81 13.55
N GLY A 76 4.81 18.35 12.97
CA GLY A 76 4.85 19.36 11.92
C GLY A 76 4.51 18.88 10.50
N MET A 77 4.30 17.57 10.31
CA MET A 77 3.79 16.98 9.07
C MET A 77 2.55 16.16 9.43
N GLU A 78 1.36 16.66 9.10
CA GLU A 78 0.07 16.00 9.36
C GLU A 78 -0.57 15.61 8.03
N ALA A 79 -1.24 14.46 7.99
CA ALA A 79 -2.06 14.07 6.84
C ALA A 79 -3.22 15.05 6.69
N SER A 80 -3.46 15.52 5.48
CA SER A 80 -4.69 16.24 5.16
C SER A 80 -5.86 15.29 4.93
N ASP A 81 -7.09 15.80 5.00
CA ASP A 81 -8.29 15.06 4.58
C ASP A 81 -8.16 14.51 3.16
N ASP A 82 -7.52 15.27 2.27
CA ASP A 82 -7.23 14.86 0.89
C ASP A 82 -6.25 13.69 0.82
N ASP A 83 -5.26 13.64 1.71
CA ASP A 83 -4.33 12.51 1.82
C ASP A 83 -5.04 11.26 2.30
N ALA A 84 -5.89 11.39 3.33
CA ALA A 84 -6.69 10.29 3.85
C ALA A 84 -7.68 9.76 2.81
N ALA A 85 -8.43 10.64 2.14
CA ALA A 85 -9.40 10.26 1.10
C ALA A 85 -8.71 9.57 -0.09
N ARG A 86 -7.57 10.11 -0.54
CA ARG A 86 -6.77 9.51 -1.61
C ARG A 86 -6.23 8.14 -1.21
N ALA A 87 -5.70 7.99 0.01
CA ALA A 87 -5.21 6.71 0.52
C ALA A 87 -6.32 5.65 0.57
N VAL A 88 -7.53 6.02 0.98
CA VAL A 88 -8.70 5.13 0.96
C VAL A 88 -9.05 4.71 -0.46
N GLY A 89 -9.14 5.66 -1.40
CA GLY A 89 -9.47 5.37 -2.81
C GLY A 89 -8.50 4.37 -3.45
N ILE A 90 -7.21 4.60 -3.32
CA ILE A 90 -6.18 3.71 -3.87
C ILE A 90 -6.21 2.35 -3.18
N THR A 91 -6.38 2.32 -1.85
CA THR A 91 -6.50 1.06 -1.10
C THR A 91 -7.70 0.25 -1.58
N GLN A 92 -8.83 0.87 -1.86
CA GLN A 92 -10.02 0.21 -2.39
C GLN A 92 -9.78 -0.36 -3.79
N GLU A 93 -9.17 0.40 -4.68
CA GLU A 93 -8.86 -0.05 -6.05
C GLU A 93 -7.92 -1.26 -6.03
N VAL A 94 -6.80 -1.16 -5.32
CA VAL A 94 -5.81 -2.23 -5.20
C VAL A 94 -6.42 -3.47 -4.58
N ARG A 95 -7.20 -3.31 -3.50
CA ARG A 95 -7.93 -4.41 -2.87
C ARG A 95 -8.86 -5.11 -3.85
N GLN A 96 -9.63 -4.37 -4.64
CA GLN A 96 -10.56 -4.97 -5.59
C GLN A 96 -9.82 -5.79 -6.66
N ARG A 97 -8.78 -5.19 -7.28
CA ARG A 97 -7.99 -5.85 -8.33
C ARG A 97 -7.27 -7.09 -7.81
N LEU A 98 -6.55 -6.97 -6.69
CA LEU A 98 -5.73 -8.06 -6.17
C LEU A 98 -6.52 -9.12 -5.42
N SER A 99 -7.61 -8.78 -4.72
CA SER A 99 -8.46 -9.82 -4.10
C SER A 99 -9.23 -10.62 -5.14
N GLY A 100 -9.66 -10.00 -6.25
CA GLY A 100 -10.23 -10.71 -7.38
C GLY A 100 -9.21 -11.67 -7.98
N TRP A 101 -8.04 -11.15 -8.31
CA TRP A 101 -6.96 -11.92 -8.92
C TRP A 101 -6.46 -13.07 -8.03
N LEU A 102 -6.19 -12.83 -6.74
CA LEU A 102 -5.75 -13.87 -5.79
C LEU A 102 -6.74 -15.04 -5.67
N ARG A 103 -8.05 -14.79 -5.80
CA ARG A 103 -9.08 -15.83 -5.78
C ARG A 103 -9.13 -16.68 -7.04
N THR A 104 -8.52 -16.22 -8.14
CA THR A 104 -8.44 -17.00 -9.39
C THR A 104 -7.28 -17.98 -9.39
N LEU A 105 -6.34 -17.86 -8.45
CA LEU A 105 -5.22 -18.76 -8.36
C LEU A 105 -5.68 -20.13 -7.85
N PRO A 106 -5.15 -21.23 -8.42
CA PRO A 106 -5.41 -22.56 -7.89
C PRO A 106 -4.87 -22.67 -6.46
N GLU A 107 -5.60 -23.37 -5.59
CA GLU A 107 -5.09 -23.68 -4.25
C GLU A 107 -3.77 -24.47 -4.38
N VAL A 108 -2.73 -23.97 -3.73
CA VAL A 108 -1.43 -24.64 -3.69
C VAL A 108 -1.62 -25.96 -2.94
N SER A 109 -1.46 -27.08 -3.66
CA SER A 109 -1.56 -28.45 -3.12
C SER A 109 -0.44 -28.80 -2.14
#